data_AF-A0A4R5IZC0-F1
#
_entry.id   AF-A0A4R5IZC0-F1
#
_cell.length_a   1.000
_cell.length_b   1.000
_cell.length_c   1.000
_cell.angle_alpha   90.00
_cell.angle_beta   90.00
_cell.angle_gamma   90.00
#
_symmetry.space_group_name_H-M   'P 1'
#
loop_
_entity.id
_entity.type
_entity.pdbx_description
1 polymer ?
#
loop_
_entity_poly.entity_id
_entity_poly.type
_entity_poly.pdbx_seq_one_letter_code
_entity_poly.pdbx_strand_id
1 'polypeptide(L)'
;MTDAQPPTLRRKTHPVVAFAALTQASLARIDMSLQDLLHRDEAEDLHQLRVAVRYARAVLWALAPALPLLERERWKRELRTLARASSEVRDWDVFLAETVAPAHGKAPDDPVLAAVADVAATRRNSARAAMLATLVSYRDGQLPVVQRDLAHLGHLAEKVAARGKAGRRDRLGPFASQRVRRGRKRLRALKQAAQGGDLGAVHAQRIAGKRLRYTIEALAPVLPSRYTRRLHRKLIRQQTRLGGFVDAIVARRLMCECLDVAELPDDVPPPPPGAS
;
A
#
# COMPACT_ATOMS: atom_id res chain seq x y z
N MET A 1 12.98 -10.76 -5.08
CA MET A 1 12.69 -10.76 -3.62
C MET A 1 14.00 -10.56 -2.88
N THR A 2 14.39 -9.33 -2.58
CA THR A 2 15.62 -9.08 -1.80
C THR A 2 15.32 -9.34 -0.33
N ASP A 3 16.02 -10.33 0.21
CA ASP A 3 15.83 -10.97 1.50
C ASP A 3 16.37 -10.10 2.65
N ALA A 4 15.85 -8.87 2.78
CA ALA A 4 16.04 -8.09 3.99
C ALA A 4 15.29 -8.79 5.12
N GLN A 5 16.03 -9.63 5.86
CA GLN A 5 15.54 -10.46 6.94
C GLN A 5 14.63 -9.62 7.84
N PRO A 6 13.35 -10.01 8.03
CA PRO A 6 12.41 -9.19 8.79
C PRO A 6 12.96 -8.98 10.21
N PRO A 7 12.92 -7.74 10.74
CA PRO A 7 13.53 -7.46 12.03
C PRO A 7 12.92 -8.35 13.12
N THR A 8 13.76 -8.88 14.01
CA THR A 8 13.33 -9.79 15.07
C THR A 8 12.49 -9.05 16.11
N LEU A 9 11.17 -9.16 16.02
CA LEU A 9 10.24 -8.54 16.97
C LEU A 9 9.90 -9.50 18.13
N ARG A 10 10.02 -9.02 19.37
CA ARG A 10 9.62 -9.76 20.56
C ARG A 10 8.37 -9.16 21.18
N ARG A 11 7.53 -9.99 21.81
CA ARG A 11 6.28 -9.52 22.46
C ARG A 11 6.50 -8.47 23.55
N LYS A 12 7.69 -8.46 24.15
CA LYS A 12 8.11 -7.55 25.24
C LYS A 12 8.75 -6.25 24.71
N THR A 13 9.04 -6.14 23.43
CA THR A 13 9.63 -4.95 22.79
C THR A 13 8.72 -3.73 22.97
N HIS A 14 9.29 -2.53 23.06
CA HIS A 14 8.52 -1.29 23.08
C HIS A 14 8.01 -0.94 21.67
N PRO A 15 6.77 -0.45 21.48
CA PRO A 15 6.26 -0.09 20.16
C PRO A 15 7.13 0.86 19.34
N VAL A 16 7.81 1.81 20.00
CA VAL A 16 8.73 2.75 19.32
C VAL A 16 9.96 2.05 18.73
N VAL A 17 10.52 1.06 19.44
CA VAL A 17 11.64 0.22 18.96
C VAL A 17 11.19 -0.60 17.76
N ALA A 18 9.98 -1.16 17.82
CA ALA A 18 9.41 -1.90 16.71
C ALA A 18 9.16 -1.00 15.48
N PHE A 19 8.74 0.25 15.70
CA PHE A 19 8.55 1.21 14.63
C PHE A 19 9.89 1.54 13.96
N ALA A 20 10.92 1.85 14.74
CA ALA A 20 12.25 2.14 14.22
C ALA A 20 12.74 1.01 13.29
N ALA A 21 12.74 -0.23 13.79
CA ALA A 21 13.23 -1.38 13.05
C ALA A 21 12.42 -1.70 11.79
N LEU A 22 11.08 -1.69 11.89
CA LEU A 22 10.20 -1.97 10.74
C LEU A 22 10.26 -0.88 9.68
N THR A 23 10.34 0.38 10.10
CA THR A 23 10.44 1.52 9.19
C THR A 23 11.81 1.57 8.52
N GLN A 24 12.89 1.16 9.21
CA GLN A 24 14.23 1.05 8.63
C GLN A 24 14.25 0.01 7.51
N ALA A 25 13.72 -1.18 7.77
CA ALA A 25 13.58 -2.22 6.75
C ALA A 25 12.69 -1.76 5.58
N SER A 26 11.65 -0.96 5.85
CA SER A 26 10.76 -0.43 4.81
C SER A 26 11.45 0.63 3.95
N LEU A 27 12.21 1.54 4.57
CA LEU A 27 12.97 2.57 3.86
C LEU A 27 14.06 1.97 3.00
N ALA A 28 14.79 0.95 3.49
CA ALA A 28 15.79 0.26 2.68
C ALA A 28 15.17 -0.33 1.40
N ARG A 29 13.99 -0.96 1.49
CA ARG A 29 13.27 -1.47 0.32
C ARG A 29 12.79 -0.37 -0.61
N ILE A 30 12.33 0.76 -0.06
CA ILE A 30 11.92 1.92 -0.85
C ILE A 30 13.14 2.45 -1.62
N ASP A 31 14.27 2.68 -0.96
CA ASP A 31 15.50 3.17 -1.58
C ASP A 31 15.98 2.24 -2.70
N MET A 32 16.04 0.93 -2.45
CA MET A 32 16.34 -0.06 -3.49
C MET A 32 15.38 0.02 -4.70
N SER A 33 14.07 0.09 -4.43
CA SER A 33 13.07 0.18 -5.52
C SER A 33 13.18 1.50 -6.28
N LEU A 34 13.57 2.59 -5.62
CA LEU A 34 13.83 3.88 -6.28
C LEU A 34 15.07 3.77 -7.18
N GLN A 35 16.13 3.11 -6.72
CA GLN A 35 17.32 2.85 -7.54
C GLN A 35 16.95 2.03 -8.78
N ASP A 36 16.19 0.94 -8.63
CA ASP A 36 15.74 0.10 -9.74
C ASP A 36 14.95 0.92 -10.79
N LEU A 37 13.96 1.70 -10.35
CA LEU A 37 13.10 2.52 -11.22
C LEU A 37 13.83 3.61 -12.00
N LEU A 38 15.00 4.05 -11.52
CA LEU A 38 15.81 5.04 -12.22
C LEU A 38 16.64 4.42 -13.36
N HIS A 39 16.90 3.11 -13.31
CA HIS A 39 17.72 2.42 -14.31
C HIS A 39 16.90 1.54 -15.25
N ARG A 40 15.72 1.08 -14.82
CA ARG A 40 14.86 0.14 -15.55
C ARG A 40 13.44 0.65 -15.63
N ASP A 41 12.72 0.16 -16.64
CA ASP A 41 11.30 0.47 -16.85
C ASP A 41 10.44 -0.80 -16.81
N GLU A 42 10.60 -1.59 -15.75
CA GLU A 42 9.82 -2.79 -15.55
C GLU A 42 8.62 -2.52 -14.64
N ALA A 43 7.43 -2.98 -15.04
CA ALA A 43 6.22 -2.84 -14.24
C ALA A 43 6.35 -3.47 -12.83
N GLU A 44 7.22 -4.48 -12.69
CA GLU A 44 7.53 -5.13 -11.43
C GLU A 44 8.34 -4.22 -10.48
N ASP A 45 9.25 -3.39 -10.99
CA ASP A 45 10.01 -2.45 -10.16
C ASP A 45 9.07 -1.43 -9.50
N LEU A 46 8.10 -0.91 -10.27
CA LEU A 46 7.04 -0.04 -9.74
C LEU A 46 6.13 -0.77 -8.76
N HIS A 47 5.82 -2.04 -9.04
CA HIS A 47 5.05 -2.88 -8.14
C HIS A 47 5.74 -3.02 -6.77
N GLN A 48 7.05 -3.30 -6.77
CA GLN A 48 7.86 -3.46 -5.56
C GLN A 48 7.90 -2.16 -4.73
N LEU A 49 8.13 -1.00 -5.36
CA LEU A 49 8.05 0.30 -4.68
C LEU A 49 6.69 0.47 -3.99
N ARG A 50 5.59 0.20 -4.71
CA ARG A 50 4.23 0.36 -4.18
C ARG A 50 3.91 -0.63 -3.07
N VAL A 51 4.45 -1.85 -3.12
CA VAL A 51 4.33 -2.83 -2.03
C VAL A 51 5.08 -2.33 -0.80
N ALA A 52 6.33 -1.87 -0.95
CA ALA A 52 7.13 -1.34 0.15
C ALA A 52 6.47 -0.12 0.82
N VAL A 53 5.97 0.83 0.03
CA VAL A 53 5.25 2.01 0.54
C VAL A 53 3.94 1.62 1.23
N ARG A 54 3.16 0.68 0.69
CA ARG A 54 1.93 0.18 1.34
C ARG A 54 2.23 -0.49 2.68
N TYR A 55 3.30 -1.29 2.73
CA TYR A 55 3.76 -1.92 3.96
C TYR A 55 4.18 -0.87 5.00
N ALA A 56 5.01 0.10 4.62
CA ALA A 56 5.43 1.21 5.48
C ALA A 56 4.23 2.00 6.04
N ARG A 57 3.22 2.29 5.20
CA ARG A 57 1.99 2.97 5.63
C ARG A 57 1.17 2.15 6.64
N ALA A 58 1.21 0.82 6.52
CA ALA A 58 0.56 -0.07 7.48
C ALA A 58 1.31 -0.14 8.80
N VAL A 59 2.64 -0.15 8.78
CA VAL A 59 3.53 -0.03 9.96
C VAL A 59 3.24 1.29 10.68
N LEU A 60 3.28 2.42 9.95
CA LEU A 60 2.95 3.73 10.49
C LEU A 60 1.54 3.74 11.09
N TRP A 61 0.53 3.25 10.38
CA TRP A 61 -0.82 3.21 10.93
C TRP A 61 -0.91 2.37 12.22
N ALA A 62 -0.18 1.26 12.29
CA ALA A 62 -0.19 0.38 13.44
C ALA A 62 0.47 1.05 14.65
N LEU A 63 1.66 1.62 14.47
CA LEU A 63 2.55 2.06 15.55
C LEU A 63 2.53 3.58 15.82
N ALA A 64 1.93 4.39 14.94
CA ALA A 64 1.79 5.83 15.11
C ALA A 64 1.27 6.31 16.47
N PRO A 65 0.35 5.62 17.17
CA PRO A 65 -0.07 6.04 18.52
C PRO A 65 1.05 6.03 19.57
N ALA A 66 2.19 5.39 19.29
CA ALA A 66 3.37 5.37 20.16
C ALA A 66 4.44 6.39 19.73
N LEU A 67 4.16 7.22 18.73
CA LEU A 67 5.08 8.24 18.21
C LEU A 67 4.60 9.64 18.62
N PRO A 68 5.53 10.61 18.74
CA PRO A 68 5.17 12.02 18.81
C PRO A 68 4.30 12.45 17.61
N LEU A 69 3.44 13.44 17.82
CA LEU A 69 2.49 13.88 16.79
C LEU A 69 3.19 14.41 15.53
N LEU A 70 4.27 15.19 15.71
CA LEU A 70 5.06 15.76 14.61
C LEU A 70 5.69 14.65 13.75
N GLU A 71 6.33 13.66 14.39
CA GLU A 71 6.89 12.49 13.72
C GLU A 71 5.82 11.75 12.89
N ARG A 72 4.67 11.48 13.50
CA ARG A 72 3.56 10.80 12.84
C ARG A 72 3.11 11.51 11.57
N GLU A 73 2.85 12.82 11.66
CA GLU A 73 2.32 13.58 10.53
C GLU A 73 3.37 13.77 9.44
N ARG A 74 4.65 13.87 9.80
CA ARG A 74 5.75 13.86 8.85
C ARG A 74 5.82 12.55 8.07
N TRP A 75 5.96 11.40 8.73
CA TRP A 75 5.99 10.09 8.06
C TRP A 75 4.76 9.83 7.17
N LYS A 76 3.60 10.31 7.61
CA LYS A 76 2.36 10.21 6.84
C LYS A 76 2.40 11.03 5.56
N ARG A 77 3.04 12.20 5.57
CA ARG A 77 3.26 13.05 4.40
C ARG A 77 4.20 12.36 3.42
N GLU A 78 5.37 11.94 3.89
CA GLU A 78 6.41 11.33 3.04
C GLU A 78 5.91 10.07 2.31
N LEU A 79 5.30 9.15 3.05
CA LEU A 79 4.74 7.93 2.46
C LEU A 79 3.52 8.20 1.56
N ARG A 80 2.85 9.34 1.72
CA ARG A 80 1.76 9.77 0.83
C ARG A 80 2.34 10.32 -0.46
N THR A 81 3.41 11.10 -0.41
CA THR A 81 4.13 11.62 -1.60
C THR A 81 4.53 10.47 -2.51
N LEU A 82 5.26 9.48 -1.99
CA LEU A 82 5.68 8.29 -2.75
C LEU A 82 4.50 7.48 -3.32
N ALA A 83 3.43 7.32 -2.52
CA ALA A 83 2.25 6.60 -2.97
C ALA A 83 1.52 7.32 -4.11
N ARG A 84 1.42 8.66 -4.05
CA ARG A 84 0.75 9.47 -5.07
C ARG A 84 1.56 9.50 -6.37
N ALA A 85 2.87 9.77 -6.28
CA ALA A 85 3.76 9.84 -7.43
C ALA A 85 3.70 8.57 -8.31
N SER A 86 3.55 7.40 -7.68
CA SER A 86 3.51 6.10 -8.36
C SER A 86 2.11 5.59 -8.73
N SER A 87 1.05 6.36 -8.49
CA SER A 87 -0.31 5.83 -8.67
C SER A 87 -0.74 5.77 -10.12
N GLU A 88 -0.55 6.85 -10.87
CA GLU A 88 -1.03 6.96 -12.25
C GLU A 88 -0.31 5.98 -13.19
N VAL A 89 1.01 5.90 -13.12
CA VAL A 89 1.80 4.93 -13.92
C VAL A 89 1.33 3.49 -13.66
N ARG A 90 1.04 3.15 -12.39
CA ARG A 90 0.56 1.80 -12.07
C ARG A 90 -0.84 1.54 -12.61
N ASP A 91 -1.71 2.54 -12.61
CA ASP A 91 -3.06 2.40 -13.17
C ASP A 91 -2.94 2.10 -14.68
N TRP A 92 -2.06 2.81 -15.40
CA TRP A 92 -1.77 2.52 -16.81
C TRP A 92 -1.09 1.16 -17.05
N ASP A 93 -0.08 0.77 -16.25
CA ASP A 93 0.58 -0.53 -16.38
C ASP A 93 -0.43 -1.69 -16.24
N VAL A 94 -1.37 -1.57 -15.28
CA VAL A 94 -2.42 -2.57 -15.08
C VAL A 94 -3.41 -2.55 -16.23
N PHE A 95 -3.82 -1.38 -16.71
CA PHE A 95 -4.74 -1.27 -17.84
C PHE A 95 -4.16 -1.91 -19.11
N LEU A 96 -2.91 -1.60 -19.44
CA LEU A 96 -2.22 -2.18 -20.59
C LEU A 96 -2.11 -3.70 -20.47
N ALA A 97 -1.64 -4.21 -19.32
CA ALA A 97 -1.38 -5.63 -19.13
C ALA A 97 -2.64 -6.49 -18.91
N GLU A 98 -3.63 -5.98 -18.17
CA GLU A 98 -4.78 -6.76 -17.70
C GLU A 98 -6.06 -6.46 -18.49
N THR A 99 -6.12 -5.37 -19.27
CA THR A 99 -7.30 -4.99 -20.09
C THR A 99 -6.98 -4.97 -21.58
N VAL A 100 -6.01 -4.16 -22.01
CA VAL A 100 -5.72 -3.96 -23.44
C VAL A 100 -5.10 -5.20 -24.06
N ALA A 101 -4.05 -5.77 -23.46
CA ALA A 101 -3.37 -6.94 -24.02
C ALA A 101 -4.31 -8.17 -24.20
N PRO A 102 -5.16 -8.53 -23.22
CA PRO A 102 -6.16 -9.60 -23.41
C PRO A 102 -7.23 -9.28 -24.47
N ALA A 103 -7.62 -8.02 -24.63
CA ALA A 103 -8.58 -7.61 -25.66
C ALA A 103 -7.96 -7.72 -27.06
N HIS A 104 -6.74 -7.21 -27.22
CA HIS A 104 -5.98 -7.28 -28.46
C HIS A 104 -5.69 -8.73 -28.87
N GLY A 105 -5.38 -9.62 -27.93
CA GLY A 105 -5.22 -11.05 -28.22
C GLY A 105 -6.48 -11.75 -28.75
N LYS A 106 -7.67 -11.18 -28.51
CA LYS A 106 -8.95 -11.69 -29.05
C LYS A 106 -9.33 -11.07 -30.39
N ALA A 107 -8.88 -9.85 -30.65
CA ALA A 107 -9.14 -9.12 -31.90
C ALA A 107 -7.86 -8.36 -32.33
N PRO A 108 -6.86 -9.08 -32.89
CA PRO A 108 -5.55 -8.48 -33.21
C PRO A 108 -5.62 -7.39 -34.28
N ASP A 109 -6.55 -7.53 -35.23
CA ASP A 109 -6.69 -6.62 -36.38
C ASP A 109 -7.67 -5.45 -36.11
N ASP A 110 -8.12 -5.27 -34.87
CA ASP A 110 -9.03 -4.18 -34.51
C ASP A 110 -8.27 -2.83 -34.43
N PRO A 111 -8.55 -1.87 -35.34
CA PRO A 111 -7.84 -0.60 -35.39
C PRO A 111 -8.14 0.30 -34.20
N VAL A 112 -9.32 0.17 -33.56
CA VAL A 112 -9.68 0.94 -32.38
C VAL A 112 -8.88 0.45 -31.18
N LEU A 113 -8.74 -0.87 -31.01
CA LEU A 113 -7.92 -1.43 -29.93
C LEU A 113 -6.44 -1.07 -30.08
N ALA A 114 -5.92 -1.05 -31.31
CA ALA A 114 -4.56 -0.58 -31.58
C ALA A 114 -4.40 0.90 -31.19
N ALA A 115 -5.32 1.78 -31.61
CA ALA A 115 -5.29 3.20 -31.24
C ALA A 115 -5.38 3.42 -29.72
N VAL A 116 -6.23 2.66 -29.01
CA VAL A 116 -6.33 2.71 -27.54
C VAL A 116 -5.00 2.32 -26.89
N ALA A 117 -4.33 1.28 -27.40
CA ALA A 117 -3.03 0.84 -26.89
C ALA A 117 -1.97 1.94 -27.03
N ASP A 118 -1.91 2.60 -28.19
CA ASP A 118 -0.96 3.69 -28.48
C ASP A 118 -1.20 4.92 -27.58
N VAL A 119 -2.46 5.31 -27.41
CA VAL A 119 -2.83 6.43 -26.52
C VAL A 119 -2.50 6.08 -25.07
N ALA A 120 -2.83 4.87 -24.62
CA ALA A 120 -2.53 4.42 -23.27
C ALA A 120 -1.01 4.37 -23.00
N ALA A 121 -0.21 3.88 -23.96
CA ALA A 121 1.25 3.88 -23.86
C ALA A 121 1.82 5.30 -23.78
N THR A 122 1.28 6.22 -24.60
CA THR A 122 1.68 7.63 -24.59
C THR A 122 1.38 8.30 -23.24
N ARG A 123 0.16 8.11 -22.70
CA ARG A 123 -0.23 8.62 -21.39
C ARG A 123 0.60 8.02 -20.26
N ARG A 124 0.86 6.72 -20.32
CA ARG A 124 1.73 6.00 -19.38
C ARG A 124 3.15 6.59 -19.35
N ASN A 125 3.71 6.89 -20.53
CA ASN A 125 5.06 7.47 -20.65
C ASN A 125 5.12 8.90 -20.09
N SER A 126 4.10 9.72 -20.36
CA SER A 126 3.97 11.06 -19.76
C SER A 126 3.85 11.01 -18.23
N ALA A 127 2.98 10.12 -17.71
CA ALA A 127 2.85 9.89 -16.28
C ALA A 127 4.16 9.38 -15.65
N ARG A 128 4.92 8.56 -16.38
CA ARG A 128 6.23 8.06 -15.94
C ARG A 128 7.25 9.20 -15.83
N ALA A 129 7.31 10.11 -16.80
CA ALA A 129 8.20 11.26 -16.73
C ALA A 129 7.91 12.12 -15.49
N ALA A 130 6.63 12.42 -15.22
CA ALA A 130 6.21 13.16 -14.04
C ALA A 130 6.50 12.41 -12.72
N MET A 131 6.27 11.10 -12.69
CA MET A 131 6.62 10.24 -11.58
C MET A 131 8.13 10.30 -11.30
N LEU A 132 8.98 10.08 -12.31
CA LEU A 132 10.43 10.08 -12.15
C LEU A 132 10.95 11.42 -11.63
N ALA A 133 10.48 12.54 -12.17
CA ALA A 133 10.85 13.87 -11.66
C ALA A 133 10.56 14.01 -10.15
N THR A 134 9.39 13.53 -9.71
CA THR A 134 9.01 13.53 -8.29
C THR A 134 9.88 12.58 -7.46
N LEU A 135 10.17 11.37 -7.97
CA LEU A 135 10.94 10.36 -7.26
C LEU A 135 12.43 10.73 -7.14
N VAL A 136 13.03 11.32 -8.18
CA VAL A 136 14.39 11.88 -8.14
C VAL A 136 14.48 12.99 -7.09
N SER A 137 13.58 13.97 -7.15
CA SER A 137 13.54 15.06 -6.17
C SER A 137 13.36 14.54 -4.73
N TYR A 138 12.51 13.53 -4.53
CA TYR A 138 12.33 12.91 -3.23
C TYR A 138 13.59 12.17 -2.75
N ARG A 139 14.23 11.39 -3.64
CA ARG A 139 15.44 10.62 -3.34
C ARG A 139 16.60 11.54 -2.96
N ASP A 140 16.81 12.61 -3.69
CA ASP A 140 17.97 13.48 -3.50
C ASP A 140 17.73 14.52 -2.40
N GLY A 141 16.46 14.85 -2.13
CA GLY A 141 16.05 15.82 -1.11
C GLY A 141 15.58 15.19 0.20
N GLN A 142 14.39 14.61 0.21
CA GLN A 142 13.70 14.22 1.46
C GLN A 142 14.19 12.91 2.05
N LEU A 143 14.57 11.93 1.22
CA LEU A 143 14.96 10.60 1.68
C LEU A 143 16.14 10.62 2.68
N PRO A 144 17.25 11.36 2.44
CA PRO A 144 18.36 11.44 3.39
C PRO A 144 17.97 12.12 4.70
N VAL A 145 17.02 13.06 4.67
CA VAL A 145 16.52 13.69 5.90
C VAL A 145 15.77 12.64 6.72
N VAL A 146 14.79 11.97 6.10
CA VAL A 146 13.95 10.96 6.76
C VAL A 146 14.78 9.78 7.29
N GLN A 147 15.86 9.40 6.59
CA GLN A 147 16.81 8.41 7.06
C GLN A 147 17.55 8.88 8.33
N ARG A 148 18.01 10.13 8.39
CA ARG A 148 18.65 10.71 9.59
C ARG A 148 17.68 10.78 10.77
N ASP A 149 16.43 11.19 10.54
CA ASP A 149 15.42 11.25 11.61
C ASP A 149 15.12 9.85 12.16
N LEU A 150 15.04 8.86 11.28
CA LEU A 150 14.84 7.49 11.68
C LEU A 150 16.01 6.96 12.51
N ALA A 151 17.25 7.29 12.13
CA ALA A 151 18.44 6.93 12.91
C ALA A 151 18.39 7.57 14.31
N HIS A 152 18.02 8.86 14.39
CA HIS A 152 17.84 9.54 15.67
C HIS A 152 16.75 8.88 16.53
N LEU A 153 15.60 8.55 15.93
CA LEU A 153 14.52 7.84 16.60
C LEU A 153 14.95 6.43 17.05
N GLY A 154 15.79 5.75 16.27
CA GLY A 154 16.43 4.48 16.62
C GLY A 154 17.25 4.59 17.90
N HIS A 155 18.14 5.57 18.00
CA HIS A 155 18.95 5.82 19.21
C HIS A 155 18.10 6.15 20.44
N LEU A 156 17.03 6.94 20.27
CA LEU A 156 16.08 7.19 21.36
C LEU A 156 15.38 5.91 21.80
N ALA A 157 15.01 5.06 20.84
CA ALA A 157 14.37 3.79 21.11
C ALA A 157 15.30 2.80 21.84
N GLU A 158 16.60 2.78 21.53
CA GLU A 158 17.62 2.02 22.25
C GLU A 158 17.73 2.47 23.71
N LYS A 159 17.76 3.79 23.96
CA LYS A 159 17.75 4.35 25.33
C LYS A 159 16.50 3.93 26.10
N VAL A 160 15.33 3.89 25.44
CA VAL A 160 14.08 3.39 26.05
C VAL A 160 14.18 1.90 26.38
N ALA A 161 14.78 1.10 25.50
CA ALA A 161 14.99 -0.33 25.74
C ALA A 161 15.98 -0.60 26.90
N ALA A 162 17.01 0.24 27.04
CA ALA A 162 18.04 0.12 28.08
C ALA A 162 17.55 0.51 29.49
N ARG A 163 16.59 1.45 29.59
CA ARG A 163 16.03 1.93 30.89
C ARG A 163 15.13 0.92 31.63
N GLY A 164 15.02 -0.32 31.15
CA GLY A 164 14.35 -1.41 31.85
C GLY A 164 13.15 -1.99 31.11
N LYS A 165 12.52 -3.02 31.71
CA LYS A 165 11.42 -3.76 31.08
C LYS A 165 10.20 -2.84 30.89
N ALA A 166 9.73 -2.72 29.65
CA ALA A 166 8.46 -2.07 29.34
C ALA A 166 7.33 -2.58 30.25
N GLY A 167 6.60 -1.63 30.85
CA GLY A 167 5.38 -1.89 31.59
C GLY A 167 4.38 -2.66 30.71
N ARG A 168 3.42 -3.39 31.31
CA ARG A 168 2.53 -4.26 30.54
C ARG A 168 1.76 -3.52 29.42
N ARG A 169 1.46 -2.22 29.62
CA ARG A 169 0.77 -1.35 28.65
C ARG A 169 1.68 -0.89 27.50
N ASP A 170 3.00 -0.92 27.71
CA ASP A 170 4.02 -0.44 26.77
C ASP A 170 4.68 -1.59 26.00
N ARG A 171 4.08 -2.79 26.05
CA ARG A 171 4.55 -3.98 25.33
C ARG A 171 3.89 -4.10 23.97
N LEU A 172 4.70 -4.45 22.98
CA LEU A 172 4.28 -4.61 21.60
C LEU A 172 3.19 -5.67 21.41
N GLY A 173 3.20 -6.79 22.14
CA GLY A 173 2.21 -7.87 21.98
C GLY A 173 0.75 -7.43 22.25
N PRO A 174 0.44 -6.91 23.46
CA PRO A 174 -0.86 -6.32 23.77
C PRO A 174 -1.23 -5.16 22.84
N PHE A 175 -0.27 -4.26 22.57
CA PHE A 175 -0.45 -3.12 21.67
C PHE A 175 -0.89 -3.59 20.27
N ALA A 176 -0.13 -4.49 19.64
CA ALA A 176 -0.41 -5.05 18.33
C ALA A 176 -1.79 -5.71 18.27
N SER A 177 -2.15 -6.49 19.30
CA SER A 177 -3.46 -7.14 19.40
C SER A 177 -4.60 -6.12 19.47
N GLN A 178 -4.41 -5.00 20.17
CA GLN A 178 -5.37 -3.91 20.24
C GLN A 178 -5.51 -3.20 18.88
N ARG A 179 -4.40 -2.97 18.17
CA ARG A 179 -4.41 -2.37 16.82
C ARG A 179 -5.18 -3.24 15.82
N VAL A 180 -4.93 -4.54 15.79
CA VAL A 180 -5.66 -5.49 14.94
C VAL A 180 -7.15 -5.49 15.27
N ARG A 181 -7.53 -5.51 16.56
CA ARG A 181 -8.95 -5.41 16.98
C ARG A 181 -9.62 -4.14 16.47
N ARG A 182 -8.98 -2.98 16.61
CA ARG A 182 -9.51 -1.70 16.11
C ARG A 182 -9.64 -1.69 14.59
N GLY A 183 -8.62 -2.18 13.87
CA GLY A 183 -8.65 -2.30 12.42
C GLY A 183 -9.79 -3.21 11.93
N ARG A 184 -10.01 -4.35 12.61
CA ARG A 184 -11.14 -5.24 12.32
C ARG A 184 -12.49 -4.57 12.57
N LYS A 185 -12.66 -3.83 13.67
CA LYS A 185 -13.92 -3.11 13.96
C LYS A 185 -14.21 -2.10 12.86
N ARG A 186 -13.21 -1.29 12.47
CA ARG A 186 -13.35 -0.31 11.38
C ARG A 186 -13.66 -0.98 10.04
N LEU A 187 -12.99 -2.09 9.71
CA LEU A 187 -13.25 -2.82 8.47
C LEU A 187 -14.69 -3.38 8.42
N ARG A 188 -15.25 -3.84 9.55
CA ARG A 188 -16.66 -4.28 9.60
C ARG A 188 -17.63 -3.13 9.36
N ALA A 189 -17.40 -1.98 9.99
CA ALA A 189 -18.24 -0.80 9.78
C ALA A 189 -18.20 -0.34 8.31
N LEU A 190 -17.01 -0.33 7.69
CA LEU A 190 -16.87 0.02 6.27
C LEU A 190 -17.55 -1.00 5.35
N LYS A 191 -17.53 -2.29 5.72
CA LYS A 191 -18.27 -3.32 5.00
C LYS A 191 -19.77 -3.11 5.03
N GLN A 192 -20.30 -2.75 6.20
CA GLN A 192 -21.73 -2.45 6.34
C GLN A 192 -22.11 -1.24 5.49
N ALA A 193 -21.30 -0.17 5.52
CA ALA A 193 -21.53 0.99 4.67
C ALA A 193 -21.46 0.67 3.17
N ALA A 194 -20.53 -0.21 2.75
CA ALA A 194 -20.37 -0.62 1.36
C ALA A 194 -21.50 -1.53 0.84
N GLN A 195 -22.37 -2.08 1.71
CA GLN A 195 -23.52 -2.89 1.26
C GLN A 195 -24.53 -2.09 0.44
N GLY A 196 -24.57 -0.76 0.62
CA GLY A 196 -25.45 0.13 -0.13
C GLY A 196 -24.95 0.51 -1.52
N GLY A 197 -23.88 -0.11 -2.02
CA GLY A 197 -23.36 0.15 -3.36
C GLY A 197 -22.46 1.37 -3.52
N ASP A 198 -22.30 2.18 -2.47
CA ASP A 198 -21.43 3.37 -2.50
C ASP A 198 -19.97 3.01 -2.82
N LEU A 199 -19.50 3.45 -3.99
CA LEU A 199 -18.13 3.25 -4.48
C LEU A 199 -17.09 3.84 -3.52
N GLY A 200 -17.40 4.95 -2.86
CA GLY A 200 -16.54 5.56 -1.85
C GLY A 200 -16.34 4.62 -0.65
N ALA A 201 -17.42 4.02 -0.14
CA ALA A 201 -17.37 3.02 0.91
C ALA A 201 -16.66 1.73 0.48
N VAL A 202 -16.87 1.24 -0.74
CA VAL A 202 -16.16 0.07 -1.30
C VAL A 202 -14.64 0.33 -1.37
N HIS A 203 -14.25 1.51 -1.86
CA HIS A 203 -12.85 1.90 -1.92
C HIS A 203 -12.23 2.02 -0.52
N ALA A 204 -12.92 2.66 0.42
CA ALA A 204 -12.49 2.78 1.81
C ALA A 204 -12.34 1.40 2.49
N GLN A 205 -13.27 0.48 2.23
CA GLN A 205 -13.20 -0.91 2.68
C GLN A 205 -11.93 -1.60 2.14
N ARG A 206 -11.63 -1.47 0.84
CA ARG A 206 -10.43 -2.06 0.21
C ARG A 206 -9.15 -1.54 0.86
N ILE A 207 -9.04 -0.22 1.06
CA ILE A 207 -7.88 0.39 1.74
C ILE A 207 -7.76 -0.15 3.18
N ALA A 208 -8.86 -0.21 3.93
CA ALA A 208 -8.84 -0.73 5.29
C ALA A 208 -8.45 -2.21 5.36
N GLY A 209 -8.91 -3.02 4.39
CA GLY A 209 -8.55 -4.43 4.25
C GLY A 209 -7.07 -4.62 3.99
N LYS A 210 -6.50 -3.94 2.98
CA LYS A 210 -5.07 -4.00 2.64
C LYS A 210 -4.20 -3.59 3.83
N ARG A 211 -4.54 -2.46 4.46
CA ARG A 211 -3.85 -1.96 5.64
C ARG A 211 -3.87 -2.96 6.79
N LEU A 212 -5.02 -3.57 7.09
CA LEU A 212 -5.11 -4.58 8.16
C LEU A 212 -4.28 -5.83 7.83
N ARG A 213 -4.26 -6.28 6.58
CA ARG A 213 -3.41 -7.40 6.13
C ARG A 213 -1.94 -7.10 6.38
N TYR A 214 -1.43 -5.99 5.87
CA TYR A 214 -0.03 -5.59 6.05
C TYR A 214 0.32 -5.33 7.53
N THR A 215 -0.60 -4.81 8.34
CA THR A 215 -0.38 -4.70 9.80
C THR A 215 -0.21 -6.08 10.45
N ILE A 216 -0.98 -7.08 10.01
CA ILE A 216 -0.85 -8.45 10.54
C ILE A 216 0.48 -9.07 10.11
N GLU A 217 0.89 -8.86 8.86
CA GLU A 217 2.19 -9.33 8.34
C GLU A 217 3.35 -8.70 9.11
N ALA A 218 3.35 -7.37 9.24
CA ALA A 218 4.41 -6.63 9.93
C ALA A 218 4.57 -7.00 11.41
N LEU A 219 3.47 -7.35 12.08
CA LEU A 219 3.45 -7.68 13.51
C LEU A 219 3.26 -9.19 13.74
N ALA A 220 3.41 -10.02 12.71
CA ALA A 220 3.18 -11.46 12.81
C ALA A 220 3.95 -12.14 13.96
N PRO A 221 5.23 -11.83 14.23
CA PRO A 221 5.99 -12.47 15.31
C PRO A 221 5.43 -12.24 16.72
N VAL A 222 4.60 -11.20 16.90
CA VAL A 222 4.06 -10.80 18.21
C VAL A 222 2.55 -10.95 18.31
N LEU A 223 1.89 -11.40 17.24
CA LEU A 223 0.45 -11.60 17.20
C LEU A 223 0.08 -13.05 17.52
N PRO A 224 -1.03 -13.28 18.23
CA PRO A 224 -1.59 -14.63 18.38
C PRO A 224 -1.89 -15.28 17.01
N SER A 225 -1.67 -16.60 16.91
CA SER A 225 -1.77 -17.36 15.65
C SER A 225 -3.14 -17.27 14.95
N ARG A 226 -4.21 -16.98 15.69
CA ARG A 226 -5.55 -16.73 15.12
C ARG A 226 -5.59 -15.52 14.16
N TYR A 227 -4.74 -14.52 14.38
CA TYR A 227 -4.65 -13.35 13.50
C TYR A 227 -3.78 -13.65 12.27
N THR A 228 -2.63 -14.28 12.47
CA THR A 228 -1.67 -14.57 11.39
C THR A 228 -2.10 -15.71 10.50
N ARG A 229 -2.96 -16.64 10.97
CA ARG A 229 -3.51 -17.72 10.15
C ARG A 229 -4.93 -17.42 9.65
N ARG A 230 -5.92 -17.49 10.54
CA ARG A 230 -7.35 -17.46 10.14
C ARG A 230 -7.78 -16.11 9.59
N LEU A 231 -7.41 -15.01 10.26
CA LEU A 231 -7.81 -13.68 9.82
C LEU A 231 -7.05 -13.23 8.56
N HIS A 232 -5.74 -13.45 8.53
CA HIS A 232 -4.90 -13.13 7.36
C HIS A 232 -5.40 -13.82 6.09
N ARG A 233 -5.64 -15.15 6.13
CA ARG A 233 -6.23 -15.89 5.00
C ARG A 233 -7.59 -15.34 4.55
N LYS A 234 -8.46 -14.95 5.51
CA LYS A 234 -9.75 -14.32 5.18
C LYS A 234 -9.58 -12.97 4.49
N LEU A 235 -8.60 -12.17 4.89
CA LEU A 235 -8.33 -10.88 4.28
C LEU A 235 -7.79 -11.02 2.86
N ILE A 236 -6.91 -11.99 2.61
CA ILE A 236 -6.41 -12.30 1.27
C ILE A 236 -7.57 -12.65 0.33
N ARG A 237 -8.40 -13.64 0.69
CA ARG A 237 -9.53 -14.06 -0.15
C ARG A 237 -10.50 -12.91 -0.46
N GLN A 238 -10.77 -12.06 0.52
CA GLN A 238 -11.64 -10.90 0.32
C GLN A 238 -11.02 -9.84 -0.59
N GLN A 239 -9.70 -9.66 -0.54
CA GLN A 239 -9.01 -8.72 -1.41
C GLN A 239 -8.97 -9.21 -2.85
N THR A 240 -8.81 -10.52 -3.08
CA THR A 240 -8.88 -11.09 -4.43
C THR A 240 -10.25 -10.82 -5.07
N ARG A 241 -11.35 -11.05 -4.34
CA ARG A 241 -12.71 -10.80 -4.84
C ARG A 241 -12.99 -9.32 -5.15
N LEU A 242 -12.46 -8.40 -4.34
CA LEU A 242 -12.67 -6.95 -4.51
C LEU A 242 -11.64 -6.30 -5.44
N GLY A 243 -10.59 -7.03 -5.83
CA GLY A 243 -9.56 -6.55 -6.75
C GLY A 243 -10.19 -6.25 -8.10
N GLY A 244 -10.71 -7.30 -8.75
CA GLY A 244 -11.27 -7.21 -10.10
C GLY A 244 -12.35 -6.14 -10.26
N PHE A 245 -13.23 -5.94 -9.27
CA PHE A 245 -14.25 -4.88 -9.35
C PHE A 245 -13.65 -3.47 -9.41
N VAL A 246 -12.70 -3.17 -8.52
CA VAL A 246 -12.06 -1.84 -8.51
C VAL A 246 -11.15 -1.67 -9.71
N ASP A 247 -10.47 -2.73 -10.11
CA ASP A 247 -9.57 -2.68 -11.26
C ASP A 247 -10.37 -2.50 -12.57
N ALA A 248 -11.61 -3.04 -12.66
CA ALA A 248 -12.54 -2.77 -13.75
C ALA A 248 -13.06 -1.33 -13.79
N ILE A 249 -13.39 -0.72 -12.64
CA ILE A 249 -13.77 0.72 -12.59
C ILE A 249 -12.62 1.59 -13.09
N VAL A 250 -11.39 1.31 -12.64
CA VAL A 250 -10.20 2.05 -13.10
C VAL A 250 -9.97 1.83 -14.59
N ALA A 251 -10.07 0.60 -15.09
CA ALA A 251 -9.92 0.29 -16.50
C ALA A 251 -10.96 1.01 -17.36
N ARG A 252 -12.20 1.10 -16.88
CA ARG A 252 -13.29 1.82 -17.55
C ARG A 252 -12.99 3.32 -17.64
N ARG A 253 -12.57 3.95 -16.54
CA ARG A 253 -12.14 5.35 -16.53
C ARG A 253 -11.03 5.60 -17.55
N LEU A 254 -9.99 4.77 -17.53
CA LEU A 254 -8.83 4.88 -18.43
C LEU A 254 -9.21 4.64 -19.90
N MET A 255 -10.18 3.76 -20.17
CA MET A 255 -10.74 3.55 -21.50
C MET A 255 -11.46 4.81 -22.00
N CYS A 256 -12.31 5.42 -21.17
CA CYS A 256 -12.98 6.68 -21.50
C CYS A 256 -11.96 7.80 -21.77
N GLU A 257 -10.92 7.87 -20.94
CA GLU A 257 -9.78 8.78 -21.14
C GLU A 257 -9.07 8.56 -22.49
N CYS A 258 -8.87 7.32 -22.92
CA CYS A 258 -8.27 7.01 -24.23
C CYS A 258 -9.16 7.41 -25.41
N LEU A 259 -10.49 7.26 -25.25
CA LEU A 259 -11.48 7.54 -26.29
C LEU A 259 -11.95 9.00 -26.31
N ASP A 260 -11.49 9.83 -25.37
CA ASP A 260 -11.93 11.22 -25.16
C ASP A 260 -13.45 11.35 -25.00
N VAL A 261 -14.05 10.39 -24.29
CA VAL A 261 -15.49 10.38 -23.99
C VAL A 261 -15.74 10.60 -22.51
N ALA A 262 -16.87 11.24 -22.20
CA ALA A 262 -17.30 11.38 -20.81
C ALA A 262 -17.47 10.01 -20.14
N GLU A 263 -17.01 9.91 -18.89
CA GLU A 263 -17.20 8.71 -18.08
C GLU A 263 -18.72 8.48 -17.89
N LEU A 264 -19.30 7.43 -18.49
CA LEU A 264 -20.72 7.12 -18.24
C LEU A 264 -20.91 6.85 -16.73
N PRO A 265 -22.06 7.16 -16.12
CA PRO A 265 -22.32 6.79 -14.73
C PRO A 265 -22.11 5.28 -14.51
N ASP A 266 -21.56 4.92 -13.33
CA ASP A 266 -21.37 3.52 -12.93
C ASP A 266 -22.74 2.87 -12.65
N ASP A 267 -23.44 2.44 -13.70
CA ASP A 267 -24.72 1.73 -13.62
C ASP A 267 -24.56 0.23 -13.27
N VAL A 268 -23.33 -0.24 -13.00
CA VAL A 268 -23.08 -1.62 -12.60
C VAL A 268 -23.10 -1.70 -11.07
N PRO A 269 -24.19 -2.18 -10.44
CA PRO A 269 -24.21 -2.37 -9.00
C PRO A 269 -23.10 -3.35 -8.59
N PRO A 270 -22.36 -3.08 -7.50
CA PRO A 270 -21.33 -3.99 -7.03
C PRO A 270 -21.94 -5.37 -6.76
N PRO A 271 -21.16 -6.47 -6.94
CA PRO A 271 -21.67 -7.81 -6.77
C PRO A 271 -22.30 -7.99 -5.38
N PRO A 272 -23.47 -8.64 -5.27
CA PRO A 272 -24.22 -8.70 -4.02
C PRO A 272 -23.40 -9.35 -2.91
N PRO A 273 -23.50 -8.85 -1.66
CA PRO A 273 -22.79 -9.40 -0.53
C PRO A 273 -23.38 -10.77 -0.15
N GLY A 274 -22.84 -11.85 -0.69
CA GLY A 274 -23.24 -13.21 -0.27
C GLY A 274 -23.47 -14.24 -1.36
N ALA A 275 -23.14 -13.96 -2.64
CA ALA A 275 -22.94 -15.05 -3.60
C ALA A 275 -21.81 -15.93 -3.04
N SER A 276 -22.23 -17.09 -2.52
CA SER A 276 -21.47 -17.99 -1.65
C SER A 276 -20.35 -18.67 -2.41
#